data_AF-A0A7X9HN19-F1
#
_entry.id   AF-A0A7X9HN19-F1
#
_cell.length_a   1.000
_cell.length_b   1.000
_cell.length_c   1.000
_cell.angle_alpha   90.00
_cell.angle_beta   90.00
_cell.angle_gamma   90.00
#
_symmetry.space_group_name_H-M   'P 1'
#
loop_
_entity.id
_entity.type
_entity.pdbx_description
1 polymer ?
#
loop_
_entity_poly.entity_id
_entity_poly.type
_entity_poly.pdbx_seq_one_letter_code
_entity_poly.pdbx_strand_id
1 'polypeptide(L)'
;MRQTLSAACLLAFALGIFATPALAQDRAAAEQQKASGDALLKNGDAKGAEAAYRKAVELDPTWYLPLESLGNTLFAAGRYLEAVKVFKKAVTLEPRYTTGLYNIAFSYRKAKKFDEAIEWYKQYIARETKDPDAYYGLAASYEAANQRKPAMENYLLYAEKENRPSERQYVVKAREKAEELRKALGLGAPAATPAPVAAAPAPAAAPAPAP
;
A
#
# COMPACT_ATOMS: atom_id res chain seq x y z
N MET A 1 -59.24 20.55 36.18
CA MET A 1 -58.75 21.91 36.44
C MET A 1 -57.32 21.80 36.95
N ARG A 2 -56.33 22.18 36.13
CA ARG A 2 -55.40 23.32 36.32
C ARG A 2 -54.39 23.06 37.46
N GLN A 3 -53.10 22.79 37.15
CA GLN A 3 -52.03 23.80 37.01
C GLN A 3 -52.06 24.79 38.18
N THR A 4 -51.07 24.82 39.08
CA THR A 4 -49.76 25.48 38.84
C THR A 4 -48.65 24.94 39.75
N LEU A 5 -47.62 24.31 39.16
CA LEU A 5 -46.30 24.19 39.80
C LEU A 5 -45.48 25.38 39.31
N SER A 6 -45.22 26.32 40.22
CA SER A 6 -44.47 27.54 39.95
C SER A 6 -43.02 27.22 39.67
N ALA A 7 -42.53 27.74 38.54
CA ALA A 7 -41.14 27.72 38.15
C ALA A 7 -40.26 28.42 39.19
N ALA A 8 -39.28 27.69 39.72
CA ALA A 8 -38.10 28.28 40.35
C ALA A 8 -36.89 27.76 39.59
N CYS A 9 -36.47 28.55 38.59
CA CYS A 9 -35.15 28.51 38.00
C CYS A 9 -34.09 28.56 39.11
N LEU A 10 -33.40 27.45 39.35
CA LEU A 10 -32.06 27.45 39.92
C LEU A 10 -31.16 26.57 39.04
N LEU A 11 -30.54 27.27 38.10
CA LEU A 11 -29.18 27.09 37.64
C LEU A 11 -28.36 26.05 38.43
N ALA A 12 -28.04 24.94 37.77
CA ALA A 12 -26.78 24.23 37.97
C ALA A 12 -26.32 23.69 36.61
N PHE A 13 -25.76 24.62 35.84
CA PHE A 13 -24.78 24.33 34.81
C PHE A 13 -23.56 23.65 35.48
N ALA A 14 -22.80 22.90 34.69
CA ALA A 14 -21.52 22.25 35.01
C ALA A 14 -21.66 20.85 35.64
N LEU A 15 -21.10 19.77 35.10
CA LEU A 15 -19.92 19.62 34.26
C LEU A 15 -20.16 18.53 33.22
N GLY A 16 -20.25 18.93 31.95
CA GLY A 16 -19.91 18.03 30.86
C GLY A 16 -18.41 17.74 30.93
N ILE A 17 -18.02 16.66 31.59
CA ILE A 17 -16.68 16.08 31.43
C ILE A 17 -16.78 15.05 30.29
N PHE A 18 -16.98 15.56 29.07
CA PHE A 18 -16.58 14.89 27.85
C PHE A 18 -15.63 15.83 27.11
N ALA A 19 -14.46 15.99 27.70
CA ALA A 19 -13.27 16.38 26.98
C ALA A 19 -12.13 15.55 27.58
N THR A 20 -11.98 14.32 27.09
CA THR A 20 -10.66 13.69 27.05
C THR A 20 -9.68 14.76 26.56
N PRO A 21 -8.47 14.92 27.12
CA PRO A 21 -7.50 15.83 26.53
C PRO A 21 -7.34 15.39 25.08
N ALA A 22 -7.83 16.20 24.15
CA ALA A 22 -7.45 16.07 22.76
C ALA A 22 -5.92 16.11 22.80
N LEU A 23 -5.27 14.96 22.56
CA LEU A 23 -3.82 14.88 22.45
C LEU A 23 -3.42 16.06 21.59
N ALA A 24 -2.73 17.04 22.19
CA ALA A 24 -2.53 18.34 21.59
C ALA A 24 -1.93 18.12 20.20
N GLN A 25 -2.72 18.39 19.16
CA GLN A 25 -2.29 18.30 17.77
C GLN A 25 -1.46 19.54 17.49
N ASP A 26 -0.15 19.46 17.71
CA ASP A 26 0.76 20.49 17.24
C ASP A 26 1.28 20.09 15.86
N ARG A 27 0.43 20.33 14.84
CA ARG A 27 0.75 19.98 13.45
C ARG A 27 1.99 20.71 12.97
N ALA A 28 2.20 21.97 13.37
CA ALA A 28 3.35 22.76 12.95
C ALA A 28 4.65 22.21 13.54
N ALA A 29 4.67 21.90 14.84
CA ALA A 29 5.84 21.26 15.45
C ALA A 29 6.06 19.84 14.90
N ALA A 30 4.98 19.09 14.62
CA ALA A 30 5.09 17.79 13.98
C ALA A 30 5.73 17.90 12.58
N GLU A 31 5.30 18.87 11.77
CA GLU A 31 5.87 19.16 10.45
C GLU A 31 7.36 19.49 10.53
N GLN A 32 7.75 20.30 11.50
CA GLN A 32 9.15 20.62 11.75
C GLN A 32 9.96 19.36 12.09
N GLN A 33 9.44 18.49 12.96
CA GLN A 33 10.10 17.24 13.33
C GLN A 33 10.19 16.27 12.15
N LYS A 34 9.13 16.16 11.34
CA LYS A 34 9.18 15.35 10.10
C LYS A 34 10.24 15.89 9.14
N ALA A 35 10.27 17.20 8.90
CA ALA A 35 11.25 17.82 8.01
C ALA A 35 12.70 17.63 8.51
N SER A 36 12.91 17.70 9.83
CA SER A 36 14.19 17.34 10.45
C SER A 36 14.56 15.88 10.19
N GLY A 37 13.60 14.96 10.33
CA GLY A 37 13.80 13.55 10.00
C GLY A 37 14.19 13.31 8.55
N ASP A 38 13.53 13.98 7.61
CA ASP A 38 13.84 13.91 6.18
C ASP A 38 15.28 14.41 5.89
N ALA A 39 15.69 15.49 6.54
CA ALA A 39 17.04 16.03 6.41
C ALA A 39 18.11 15.08 7.00
N LEU A 40 17.85 14.48 8.16
CA LEU A 40 18.74 13.51 8.80
C LEU A 40 18.91 12.27 7.92
N LEU A 41 17.81 11.76 7.34
CA LEU A 41 17.85 10.60 6.46
C LEU A 41 18.67 10.88 5.20
N LYS A 42 18.52 12.08 4.62
CA LYS A 42 19.34 12.52 3.47
C LYS A 42 20.83 12.59 3.79
N ASN A 43 21.17 12.89 5.04
CA ASN A 43 22.56 12.90 5.54
C ASN A 43 23.07 11.52 5.98
N GLY A 44 22.26 10.47 5.85
CA GLY A 44 22.61 9.10 6.23
C GLY A 44 22.36 8.76 7.70
N ASP A 45 21.87 9.69 8.52
CA ASP A 45 21.52 9.42 9.91
C ASP A 45 20.10 8.84 10.04
N ALA A 46 19.98 7.55 9.73
CA ALA A 46 18.72 6.83 9.82
C ALA A 46 18.18 6.72 11.26
N LYS A 47 19.05 6.71 12.28
CA LYS A 47 18.62 6.61 13.68
C LYS A 47 18.04 7.95 14.17
N GLY A 48 18.70 9.06 13.85
CA GLY A 48 18.19 10.39 14.11
C GLY A 48 16.87 10.64 13.36
N ALA A 49 16.79 10.22 12.11
CA ALA A 49 15.55 10.31 11.33
C ALA A 49 14.39 9.55 11.99
N GLU A 50 14.62 8.30 12.43
CA GLU A 50 13.62 7.52 13.15
C GLU A 50 13.12 8.26 14.41
N ALA A 51 14.03 8.81 15.21
CA ALA A 51 13.68 9.54 16.42
C ALA A 51 12.82 10.79 16.11
N ALA A 52 13.20 11.55 15.09
CA ALA A 52 12.46 12.73 14.65
C ALA A 52 11.05 12.39 14.13
N TYR A 53 10.92 11.32 13.33
CA TYR A 53 9.59 10.87 12.88
C TYR A 53 8.71 10.38 14.03
N ARG A 54 9.27 9.66 15.00
CA ARG A 54 8.52 9.27 16.21
C ARG A 54 8.05 10.50 16.98
N LYS A 55 8.89 11.53 17.10
CA LYS A 55 8.50 12.79 17.75
C LYS A 55 7.38 13.50 17.00
N ALA A 56 7.42 13.51 15.67
CA ALA A 56 6.33 14.06 14.86
C ALA A 56 5.00 13.30 15.08
N VAL A 57 5.04 11.97 15.22
CA VAL A 57 3.86 11.15 15.55
C VAL A 57 3.32 11.43 16.95
N GLU A 58 4.18 11.74 17.93
CA GLU A 58 3.74 12.14 19.26
C GLU A 58 3.05 13.51 19.27
N LEU A 59 3.59 14.46 18.49
CA LEU A 59 3.09 15.84 18.40
C LEU A 59 1.77 15.93 17.62
N ASP A 60 1.59 15.09 16.60
CA ASP A 60 0.31 14.94 15.93
C ASP A 60 0.03 13.47 15.60
N PRO A 61 -0.68 12.74 16.47
CA PRO A 61 -0.96 11.31 16.29
C PRO A 61 -1.98 11.02 15.19
N THR A 62 -2.64 12.06 14.64
CA THR A 62 -3.59 11.93 13.53
C THR A 62 -2.96 12.17 12.18
N TRP A 63 -1.70 12.60 12.15
CA TRP A 63 -0.95 12.82 10.92
C TRP A 63 -0.34 11.53 10.40
N TYR A 64 -0.77 11.07 9.22
CA TYR A 64 -0.25 9.82 8.67
C TYR A 64 1.14 9.97 8.01
N LEU A 65 1.55 11.16 7.55
CA LEU A 65 2.80 11.32 6.77
C LEU A 65 4.08 10.95 7.56
N PRO A 66 4.24 11.30 8.85
CA PRO A 66 5.37 10.81 9.63
C PRO A 66 5.35 9.30 9.85
N LEU A 67 4.16 8.69 9.91
CA LEU A 67 4.04 7.23 9.99
C LEU A 67 4.53 6.57 8.70
N GLU A 68 4.21 7.12 7.53
CA GLU A 68 4.78 6.66 6.27
C GLU A 68 6.32 6.72 6.29
N SER A 69 6.90 7.88 6.63
CA SER A 69 8.35 8.05 6.70
C SER A 69 9.01 7.12 7.73
N LEU A 70 8.40 6.97 8.91
CA LEU A 70 8.85 6.05 9.95
C LEU A 70 8.80 4.60 9.48
N GLY A 71 7.69 4.18 8.85
CA GLY A 71 7.53 2.83 8.31
C GLY A 71 8.60 2.50 7.27
N ASN A 72 8.87 3.42 6.34
CA ASN A 72 9.93 3.27 5.33
C ASN A 72 11.32 3.16 5.97
N THR A 73 11.59 3.98 6.98
CA THR A 73 12.87 3.96 7.73
C THR A 73 13.07 2.63 8.46
N LEU A 74 12.03 2.15 9.15
CA LEU A 74 12.05 0.86 9.83
C LEU A 74 12.22 -0.30 8.85
N PHE A 75 11.56 -0.23 7.69
CA PHE A 75 11.70 -1.22 6.64
C PHE A 75 13.13 -1.29 6.12
N ALA A 76 13.75 -0.13 5.83
CA ALA A 76 15.14 -0.04 5.38
C ALA A 76 16.12 -0.60 6.42
N ALA A 77 15.81 -0.45 7.72
CA ALA A 77 16.55 -1.03 8.83
C ALA A 77 16.31 -2.54 9.04
N GLY A 78 15.52 -3.20 8.18
CA GLY A 78 15.19 -4.63 8.30
C GLY A 78 14.14 -4.95 9.39
N ARG A 79 13.58 -3.94 10.05
CA ARG A 79 12.59 -4.08 11.14
C ARG A 79 11.17 -4.23 10.58
N TYR A 80 10.98 -5.24 9.75
CA TYR A 80 9.79 -5.39 8.89
C TYR A 80 8.47 -5.45 9.65
N LEU A 81 8.40 -6.20 10.76
CA LEU A 81 7.15 -6.32 11.53
C LEU A 81 6.82 -5.03 12.30
N GLU A 82 7.81 -4.21 12.62
CA GLU A 82 7.57 -2.88 13.20
C GLU A 82 7.08 -1.91 12.13
N ALA A 83 7.68 -1.95 10.94
CA ALA A 83 7.20 -1.20 9.78
C ALA A 83 5.73 -1.52 9.46
N VAL A 84 5.34 -2.81 9.49
CA VAL A 84 3.93 -3.24 9.35
C VAL A 84 3.02 -2.54 10.35
N LYS A 85 3.37 -2.50 11.64
CA LYS A 85 2.54 -1.87 12.67
C LYS A 85 2.34 -0.38 12.38
N VAL A 86 3.41 0.30 11.97
CA VAL A 86 3.38 1.73 11.65
C VAL A 86 2.56 2.00 10.39
N PHE A 87 2.78 1.24 9.30
CA PHE A 87 2.00 1.40 8.07
C PHE A 87 0.51 1.09 8.26
N LYS A 88 0.16 0.08 9.08
CA LYS A 88 -1.25 -0.18 9.42
C LYS A 88 -1.89 1.01 10.10
N LYS A 89 -1.19 1.66 11.05
CA LYS A 89 -1.67 2.90 11.67
C LYS A 89 -1.86 4.02 10.63
N ALA A 90 -0.93 4.16 9.68
CA ALA A 90 -1.04 5.15 8.61
C ALA A 90 -2.28 4.92 7.73
N VAL A 91 -2.52 3.69 7.29
CA VAL A 91 -3.71 3.31 6.48
C VAL A 91 -5.02 3.47 7.26
N THR A 92 -5.02 3.24 8.58
CA THR A 92 -6.20 3.51 9.42
C THR A 92 -6.54 5.00 9.47
N LEU A 93 -5.53 5.88 9.52
CA LEU A 93 -5.73 7.33 9.56
C LEU A 93 -6.09 7.92 8.19
N GLU A 94 -5.48 7.40 7.12
CA GLU A 94 -5.76 7.82 5.74
C GLU A 94 -6.11 6.60 4.87
N PRO A 95 -7.40 6.24 4.76
CA PRO A 95 -7.84 5.11 3.95
C PRO A 95 -7.55 5.23 2.45
N ARG A 96 -7.26 6.44 1.94
CA ARG A 96 -6.85 6.66 0.53
C ARG A 96 -5.35 6.46 0.31
N TYR A 97 -4.57 6.20 1.35
CA TYR A 97 -3.15 5.89 1.25
C TYR A 97 -2.94 4.45 0.74
N THR A 98 -3.26 4.23 -0.54
CA THR A 98 -3.21 2.91 -1.18
C THR A 98 -1.80 2.32 -1.17
N THR A 99 -0.76 3.15 -1.34
CA THR A 99 0.65 2.71 -1.24
C THR A 99 0.97 2.06 0.11
N GLY A 100 0.29 2.47 1.18
CA GLY A 100 0.41 1.83 2.50
C GLY A 100 0.04 0.36 2.50
N LEU A 101 -0.98 -0.05 1.74
CA LEU A 101 -1.38 -1.45 1.62
C LEU A 101 -0.26 -2.29 0.98
N TYR A 102 0.35 -1.77 -0.09
CA TYR A 102 1.52 -2.41 -0.72
C TYR A 102 2.69 -2.52 0.25
N ASN A 103 3.01 -1.43 0.97
CA ASN A 103 4.10 -1.40 1.92
C ASN A 103 3.91 -2.40 3.07
N ILE A 104 2.67 -2.58 3.54
CA ILE A 104 2.33 -3.64 4.52
C ILE A 104 2.57 -5.02 3.93
N ALA A 105 2.05 -5.30 2.72
CA ALA A 105 2.21 -6.59 2.06
C ALA A 105 3.68 -6.95 1.82
N PHE A 106 4.46 -5.99 1.30
CA PHE A 106 5.88 -6.14 1.03
C PHE A 106 6.68 -6.35 2.32
N SER A 107 6.33 -5.63 3.39
CA SER A 107 6.95 -5.81 4.71
C SER A 107 6.67 -7.20 5.29
N TYR A 108 5.44 -7.70 5.20
CA TYR A 108 5.12 -9.08 5.60
C TYR A 108 5.90 -10.12 4.78
N ARG A 109 6.00 -9.93 3.47
CA ARG A 109 6.77 -10.83 2.59
C ARG A 109 8.25 -10.87 2.98
N LYS A 110 8.86 -9.72 3.28
CA LYS A 110 10.24 -9.64 3.77
C LYS A 110 10.42 -10.28 5.15
N ALA A 111 9.39 -10.21 6.00
CA ALA A 111 9.32 -10.92 7.27
C ALA A 111 9.03 -12.43 7.13
N LYS A 112 8.93 -12.97 5.90
CA LYS A 112 8.56 -14.36 5.60
C LYS A 112 7.18 -14.77 6.14
N LYS A 113 6.29 -13.80 6.29
CA LYS A 113 4.88 -13.94 6.69
C LYS A 113 4.02 -13.94 5.44
N PHE A 114 4.07 -15.05 4.70
CA PHE A 114 3.60 -15.10 3.31
C PHE A 114 2.07 -15.07 3.20
N ASP A 115 1.34 -15.73 4.10
CA ASP A 115 -0.12 -15.71 4.11
C ASP A 115 -0.66 -14.30 4.39
N GLU A 116 -0.05 -13.60 5.35
CA GLU A 116 -0.39 -12.19 5.61
C GLU A 116 -0.04 -11.31 4.40
N ALA A 117 1.12 -11.52 3.78
CA ALA A 117 1.51 -10.76 2.58
C ALA A 117 0.50 -10.94 1.44
N ILE A 118 0.04 -12.18 1.20
CA ILE A 118 -0.97 -12.52 0.18
C ILE A 118 -2.24 -11.70 0.40
N GLU A 119 -2.74 -11.66 1.64
CA GLU A 119 -3.98 -10.94 1.97
C GLU A 119 -3.85 -9.43 1.70
N TRP A 120 -2.74 -8.82 2.13
CA TRP A 120 -2.54 -7.38 1.90
C TRP A 120 -2.29 -7.03 0.42
N TYR A 121 -1.62 -7.90 -0.34
CA TYR A 121 -1.49 -7.70 -1.79
C TYR A 121 -2.85 -7.78 -2.49
N LYS A 122 -3.72 -8.72 -2.10
CA LYS A 122 -5.10 -8.78 -2.63
C LYS A 122 -5.88 -7.51 -2.35
N GLN A 123 -5.80 -6.99 -1.12
CA GLN A 123 -6.46 -5.73 -0.76
C GLN A 123 -5.92 -4.54 -1.56
N TYR A 124 -4.60 -4.49 -1.82
CA TYR A 124 -4.00 -3.46 -2.68
C TYR A 124 -4.52 -3.56 -4.12
N ILE A 125 -4.52 -4.76 -4.71
CA ILE A 125 -5.00 -5.01 -6.07
C ILE A 125 -6.50 -4.67 -6.19
N ALA A 126 -7.31 -4.97 -5.16
CA ALA A 126 -8.73 -4.62 -5.11
C ALA A 126 -9.00 -3.11 -5.09
N ARG A 127 -7.99 -2.26 -4.91
CA ARG A 127 -8.09 -0.80 -5.12
C ARG A 127 -7.95 -0.39 -6.59
N GLU A 128 -7.96 -1.36 -7.52
CA GLU A 128 -7.87 -1.14 -8.97
C GLU A 128 -6.64 -0.33 -9.38
N THR A 129 -5.51 -0.65 -8.73
CA THR A 129 -4.23 -0.02 -8.99
C THR A 129 -3.70 -0.45 -10.36
N LYS A 130 -3.19 0.49 -11.16
CA LYS A 130 -2.47 0.19 -12.41
C LYS A 130 -1.01 -0.20 -12.17
N ASP A 131 -0.72 -0.86 -11.06
CA ASP A 131 0.61 -1.27 -10.64
C ASP A 131 0.80 -2.78 -10.87
N PRO A 132 1.58 -3.18 -11.89
CA PRO A 132 1.89 -4.59 -12.13
C PRO A 132 2.68 -5.22 -10.98
N ASP A 133 3.49 -4.46 -10.23
CA ASP A 133 4.44 -5.01 -9.25
C ASP A 133 3.75 -5.76 -8.11
N ALA A 134 2.49 -5.41 -7.82
CA ALA A 134 1.67 -6.14 -6.85
C ALA A 134 1.41 -7.58 -7.28
N TYR A 135 1.24 -7.88 -8.57
CA TYR A 135 1.05 -9.24 -9.06
C TYR A 135 2.32 -10.07 -8.91
N TYR A 136 3.50 -9.48 -9.15
CA TYR A 136 4.78 -10.16 -8.90
C TYR A 136 4.98 -10.43 -7.41
N GLY A 137 4.70 -9.43 -6.56
CA GLY A 137 4.77 -9.57 -5.11
C GLY A 137 3.83 -10.66 -4.57
N LEU A 138 2.61 -10.72 -5.09
CA LEU A 138 1.61 -11.74 -4.77
C LEU A 138 2.05 -13.13 -5.24
N ALA A 139 2.52 -13.26 -6.48
CA ALA A 139 3.03 -14.50 -7.05
C ALA A 139 4.18 -15.09 -6.22
N ALA A 140 5.18 -14.26 -5.89
CA ALA A 140 6.31 -14.65 -5.05
C ALA A 140 5.88 -15.04 -3.63
N SER A 141 4.83 -14.41 -3.09
CA SER A 141 4.29 -14.78 -1.78
C SER A 141 3.58 -16.14 -1.84
N TYR A 142 2.79 -16.40 -2.87
CA TYR A 142 2.18 -17.71 -3.10
C TYR A 142 3.22 -18.81 -3.32
N GLU A 143 4.26 -18.56 -4.11
CA GLU A 143 5.35 -19.53 -4.35
C GLU A 143 6.04 -19.89 -3.04
N ALA A 144 6.37 -18.89 -2.21
CA ALA A 144 6.99 -19.10 -0.91
C ALA A 144 6.07 -19.79 0.12
N ALA A 145 4.75 -19.63 -0.02
CA ALA A 145 3.73 -20.38 0.73
C ALA A 145 3.42 -21.76 0.12
N ASN A 146 4.18 -22.21 -0.90
CA ASN A 146 3.99 -23.46 -1.63
C ASN A 146 2.61 -23.58 -2.33
N GLN A 147 1.94 -22.45 -2.60
CA GLN A 147 0.70 -22.37 -3.36
C GLN A 147 1.01 -22.20 -4.85
N ARG A 148 1.43 -23.29 -5.51
CA ARG A 148 2.04 -23.26 -6.85
C ARG A 148 1.12 -22.75 -7.96
N LYS A 149 -0.15 -23.17 -7.96
CA LYS A 149 -1.12 -22.76 -8.99
C LYS A 149 -1.39 -21.25 -8.97
N PRO A 150 -1.79 -20.63 -7.83
CA PRO A 150 -2.00 -19.18 -7.81
C PRO A 150 -0.70 -18.39 -7.99
N ALA A 151 0.47 -18.93 -7.61
CA ALA A 151 1.75 -18.31 -7.93
C ALA A 151 1.96 -18.20 -9.45
N MET A 152 1.79 -19.32 -10.18
CA MET A 152 1.90 -19.36 -11.63
C MET A 152 0.94 -18.37 -12.31
N GLU A 153 -0.33 -18.37 -11.92
CA GLU A 153 -1.35 -17.48 -12.47
C GLU A 153 -0.98 -15.99 -12.27
N ASN A 154 -0.47 -15.63 -11.09
CA ASN A 154 -0.09 -14.24 -10.81
C ASN A 154 1.22 -13.83 -11.49
N TYR A 155 2.17 -14.74 -11.71
CA TYR A 155 3.35 -14.44 -12.54
C TYR A 155 2.96 -14.17 -14.00
N LEU A 156 1.98 -14.90 -14.54
CA LEU A 156 1.44 -14.64 -15.88
C LEU A 156 0.71 -13.29 -15.94
N LEU A 157 -0.11 -12.96 -14.94
CA LEU A 157 -0.78 -11.66 -14.85
C LEU A 157 0.21 -10.49 -14.79
N TYR A 158 1.31 -10.62 -14.03
CA TYR A 158 2.38 -9.64 -14.04
C TYR A 158 2.97 -9.48 -15.45
N ALA A 159 3.32 -10.59 -16.11
CA ALA A 159 3.94 -10.58 -17.43
C ALA A 159 3.02 -10.09 -18.56
N GLU A 160 1.71 -10.07 -18.34
CA GLU A 160 0.70 -9.49 -19.23
C GLU A 160 0.54 -7.98 -19.00
N LYS A 161 0.50 -7.55 -17.73
CA LYS A 161 0.20 -6.16 -17.36
C LYS A 161 1.43 -5.24 -17.41
N GLU A 162 2.61 -5.80 -17.21
CA GLU A 162 3.86 -5.05 -17.21
C GLU A 162 4.29 -4.68 -18.63
N ASN A 163 4.35 -3.38 -18.90
CA ASN A 163 4.70 -2.81 -20.19
C ASN A 163 5.89 -1.84 -20.12
N ARG A 164 6.46 -1.59 -18.94
CA ARG A 164 7.60 -0.68 -18.75
C ARG A 164 8.86 -1.31 -19.37
N PRO A 165 9.55 -0.64 -20.31
CA PRO A 165 10.75 -1.18 -20.95
C PRO A 165 11.89 -1.52 -19.98
N SER A 166 11.99 -0.79 -18.85
CA SER A 166 12.97 -1.05 -17.78
C SER A 166 12.77 -2.40 -17.09
N GLU A 167 11.52 -2.90 -17.07
CA GLU A 167 11.14 -4.12 -16.34
C GLU A 167 11.09 -5.37 -17.23
N ARG A 168 11.49 -5.28 -18.51
CA ARG A 168 11.44 -6.42 -19.45
C ARG A 168 12.15 -7.67 -18.94
N GLN A 169 13.25 -7.50 -18.22
CA GLN A 169 13.97 -8.62 -17.59
C GLN A 169 13.10 -9.38 -16.57
N TYR A 170 12.26 -8.67 -15.82
CA TYR A 170 11.37 -9.28 -14.83
C TYR A 170 10.18 -9.95 -15.49
N VAL A 171 9.69 -9.42 -16.62
CA VAL A 171 8.65 -10.08 -17.44
C VAL A 171 9.14 -11.44 -17.93
N VAL A 172 10.36 -11.51 -18.46
CA VAL A 172 10.98 -12.78 -18.89
C VAL A 172 11.09 -13.74 -17.70
N LYS A 173 11.65 -13.27 -16.58
CA LYS A 173 11.79 -14.06 -15.35
C LYS A 173 10.46 -14.58 -14.81
N ALA A 174 9.40 -13.77 -14.87
CA ALA A 174 8.07 -14.17 -14.43
C ALA A 174 7.49 -15.27 -15.32
N ARG A 175 7.70 -15.20 -16.65
CA ARG A 175 7.28 -16.26 -17.59
C ARG A 175 8.05 -17.57 -17.35
N GLU A 176 9.36 -17.49 -17.10
CA GLU A 176 10.18 -18.65 -16.74
C GLU A 176 9.67 -19.31 -15.45
N LYS A 177 9.44 -18.50 -14.41
CA LYS A 177 8.86 -18.94 -13.13
C LYS A 177 7.50 -19.60 -13.31
N ALA A 178 6.63 -19.01 -14.12
CA ALA A 178 5.34 -19.59 -14.44
C ALA A 178 5.51 -20.97 -15.10
N GLU A 179 6.43 -21.13 -16.06
CA GLU A 179 6.68 -22.43 -16.69
C GLU A 179 7.27 -23.48 -15.73
N GLU A 180 8.19 -23.09 -14.86
CA GLU A 180 8.70 -23.99 -13.81
C GLU A 180 7.56 -24.57 -12.96
N LEU A 181 6.67 -23.69 -12.49
CA LEU A 181 5.51 -24.07 -11.68
C LEU A 181 4.52 -24.92 -12.47
N ARG A 182 4.31 -24.58 -13.75
CA ARG A 182 3.42 -25.29 -14.66
C ARG A 182 3.86 -26.73 -14.90
N LYS A 183 5.15 -26.95 -15.15
CA LYS A 183 5.77 -28.29 -15.26
C LYS A 183 5.66 -29.05 -13.94
N ALA A 184 5.93 -28.39 -12.81
CA ALA A 184 5.81 -29.00 -11.49
C ALA A 184 4.37 -29.41 -11.13
N LEU A 185 3.37 -28.82 -11.78
CA LEU A 185 1.95 -29.17 -11.66
C LEU A 185 1.50 -30.24 -12.67
N GLY A 186 2.38 -30.71 -13.57
CA GLY A 186 2.05 -31.68 -14.61
C GLY A 186 1.13 -31.14 -15.70
N LEU A 187 1.04 -29.82 -15.88
CA LEU A 187 0.20 -29.20 -16.89
C LEU A 187 0.90 -29.25 -18.26
N GLY A 188 0.25 -29.82 -19.29
CA GLY A 188 0.76 -29.86 -20.68
C GLY A 188 0.70 -28.49 -21.37
N ALA A 189 1.59 -28.18 -22.32
CA ALA A 189 1.90 -26.84 -22.89
C ALA A 189 0.73 -25.83 -22.86
N PRO A 190 0.96 -24.55 -22.51
CA PRO A 190 -0.13 -23.56 -22.54
C PRO A 190 -0.73 -23.57 -23.95
N ALA A 191 -2.07 -23.54 -24.04
CA ALA A 191 -2.73 -23.41 -25.33
C ALA A 191 -2.06 -22.23 -26.06
N ALA A 192 -1.60 -22.46 -27.29
CA ALA A 192 -0.94 -21.42 -28.08
C ALA A 192 -1.81 -20.17 -27.99
N THR A 193 -1.27 -19.07 -27.44
CA THR A 193 -1.97 -17.79 -27.45
C THR A 193 -2.37 -17.56 -28.90
N PRO A 194 -3.68 -17.41 -29.22
CA PRO A 194 -4.07 -17.10 -30.58
C PRO A 194 -3.22 -15.89 -31.00
N ALA A 195 -2.60 -16.01 -32.18
CA ALA A 195 -1.79 -14.93 -32.73
C ALA A 195 -2.57 -13.62 -32.55
N PRO A 196 -1.93 -12.51 -32.16
CA PRO A 196 -2.62 -11.24 -32.03
C PRO A 196 -3.42 -11.05 -33.32
N VAL A 197 -4.75 -10.94 -33.19
CA VAL A 197 -5.62 -10.68 -34.34
C VAL A 197 -4.98 -9.49 -35.02
N ALA A 198 -4.50 -9.68 -36.26
CA ALA A 198 -3.80 -8.64 -37.00
C ALA A 198 -4.60 -7.36 -36.83
N ALA A 199 -3.94 -6.30 -36.33
CA ALA A 199 -4.59 -5.02 -36.12
C ALA A 199 -5.39 -4.72 -37.38
N ALA A 200 -6.71 -4.53 -37.22
CA ALA A 200 -7.56 -4.15 -38.34
C ALA A 200 -6.85 -3.00 -39.06
N PRO A 201 -6.72 -3.04 -40.40
CA PRO A 201 -6.07 -1.97 -41.14
C PRO A 201 -6.68 -0.65 -40.68
N ALA A 202 -5.83 0.33 -40.37
CA ALA A 202 -6.28 1.65 -39.97
C ALA A 202 -7.39 2.11 -40.94
N PRO A 203 -8.52 2.65 -40.45
CA PRO A 203 -9.57 3.12 -41.33
C PRO A 203 -8.94 4.09 -42.34
N ALA A 204 -9.21 3.87 -43.62
CA ALA A 204 -8.71 4.73 -44.69
C ALA A 204 -8.98 6.18 -44.31
N ALA A 205 -7.94 7.02 -44.38
CA ALA A 205 -8.05 8.44 -44.08
C ALA A 205 -9.25 9.02 -44.84
N ALA A 206 -10.16 9.66 -44.12
CA ALA A 206 -11.28 10.35 -44.73
C ALA A 206 -10.72 11.36 -45.76
N PRO A 207 -11.33 11.47 -46.96
CA PRO A 207 -10.89 12.43 -47.95
C PRO A 207 -10.92 13.84 -47.35
N ALA A 208 -9.85 14.61 -47.58
CA ALA A 208 -9.78 16.00 -47.17
C ALA A 208 -11.00 16.77 -47.72
N PRO A 209 -11.57 17.72 -46.95
CA PRO A 209 -12.65 18.56 -47.45
C PRO A 209 -12.17 19.33 -48.69
N ALA A 210 -13.00 19.32 -49.74
CA ALA A 210 -12.75 20.06 -50.97
C ALA A 210 -12.64 21.58 -50.67
N PRO A 211 -11.83 22.33 -51.45
CA PRO A 211 -11.56 23.75 -51.23
C PRO A 211 -12.80 24.64 -51.33
#